data_AF-A0A950KDP0-F1
#
_entry.id   AF-A0A950KDP0-F1
#
_cell.length_a   1.000
_cell.length_b   1.000
_cell.length_c   1.000
_cell.angle_alpha   90.00
_cell.angle_beta   90.00
_cell.angle_gamma   90.00
#
_symmetry.space_group_name_H-M   'P 1'
#
loop_
_entity.id
_entity.type
_entity.pdbx_description
1 polymer ?
#
loop_
_entity_poly.entity_id
_entity_poly.type
_entity_poly.pdbx_seq_one_letter_code
_entity_poly.pdbx_strand_id
1 'polypeptide(L)'
;MESTLAWNDLVAALRNELQESGGLIRLLNQQTRALYRYDGAENTRLEDQIRDQIRIAIRCRQSREVILRQTAADLALGEDVSSETVLAHFPGYVQPLLEALCTEVECLNERLVERLRQNQQLKEHFLTEIAPRS
;
A
#
# COMPACT_ATOMS: atom_id res chain seq x y z
N MET A 1 12.04 14.13 -27.66
CA MET A 1 10.62 13.79 -27.43
C MET A 1 10.46 13.75 -25.92
N GLU A 2 9.71 14.69 -25.38
CA GLU A 2 9.81 15.13 -24.00
C GLU A 2 9.51 14.02 -23.00
N SER A 3 10.32 13.91 -21.94
CA SER A 3 10.14 13.06 -20.76
C SER A 3 8.86 13.35 -19.95
N THR A 4 7.86 14.00 -20.56
CA THR A 4 6.60 14.42 -19.96
C THR A 4 5.68 13.23 -19.64
N LEU A 5 5.85 12.10 -20.34
CA LEU A 5 5.03 10.90 -20.16
C LEU A 5 5.43 10.10 -18.91
N ALA A 6 6.72 9.99 -18.59
CA ALA A 6 7.21 9.12 -17.51
C ALA A 6 6.77 9.55 -16.10
N TRP A 7 6.77 10.86 -15.80
CA TRP A 7 6.40 11.32 -14.45
C TRP A 7 4.89 11.30 -14.20
N ASN A 8 4.06 11.48 -15.23
CA ASN A 8 2.60 11.41 -15.08
C ASN A 8 2.16 9.99 -14.70
N ASP A 9 2.72 8.98 -15.35
CA ASP A 9 2.45 7.58 -15.07
C ASP A 9 2.93 7.20 -13.66
N LEU A 10 4.09 7.70 -13.24
CA LEU A 10 4.60 7.48 -11.88
C LEU A 10 3.70 8.14 -10.83
N VAL A 11 3.24 9.38 -11.05
CA VAL A 11 2.27 10.05 -10.18
C VAL A 11 0.97 9.25 -10.07
N ALA A 12 0.45 8.76 -11.20
CA ALA A 12 -0.77 7.96 -11.22
C ALA A 12 -0.58 6.64 -10.43
N ALA A 13 0.55 5.95 -10.62
CA ALA A 13 0.86 4.72 -9.92
C ALA A 13 1.00 4.94 -8.40
N LEU A 14 1.70 5.98 -7.97
CA LEU A 14 1.84 6.35 -6.55
C LEU A 14 0.49 6.67 -5.91
N ARG A 15 -0.36 7.47 -6.58
CA ARG A 15 -1.70 7.79 -6.08
C ARG A 15 -2.60 6.57 -5.98
N ASN A 16 -2.53 5.66 -6.95
CA ASN A 16 -3.27 4.41 -6.90
C ASN A 16 -2.80 3.55 -5.72
N GLU A 17 -1.49 3.39 -5.51
CA GLU A 17 -0.96 2.66 -4.35
C GLU A 17 -1.43 3.27 -3.02
N LEU A 18 -1.37 4.60 -2.89
CA LEU A 18 -1.89 5.31 -1.71
C LEU A 18 -3.37 5.04 -1.46
N GLN A 19 -4.19 5.13 -2.50
CA GLN A 19 -5.62 4.93 -2.40
C GLN A 19 -5.96 3.51 -1.92
N GLU A 20 -5.34 2.50 -2.52
CA GLU A 20 -5.64 1.10 -2.23
C GLU A 20 -5.08 0.67 -0.86
N SER A 21 -3.91 1.16 -0.47
CA SER A 21 -3.37 0.97 0.88
C SER A 21 -4.22 1.67 1.95
N GLY A 22 -4.72 2.87 1.66
CA GLY A 22 -5.65 3.58 2.54
C GLY A 22 -6.99 2.85 2.68
N GLY A 23 -7.51 2.28 1.59
CA GLY A 23 -8.67 1.41 1.57
C GLY A 23 -8.49 0.17 2.45
N LEU A 24 -7.31 -0.46 2.38
CA LEU A 24 -6.97 -1.62 3.21
C LEU A 24 -6.92 -1.28 4.69
N ILE A 25 -6.30 -0.15 5.07
CA ILE A 25 -6.30 0.31 6.47
C ILE A 25 -7.73 0.54 6.98
N ARG A 26 -8.62 1.11 6.15
CA ARG A 26 -10.02 1.31 6.52
C ARG A 26 -10.72 -0.03 6.80
N LEU A 27 -10.51 -1.04 5.97
CA LEU A 27 -11.09 -2.38 6.16
C LEU A 27 -10.55 -3.05 7.43
N LEU A 28 -9.24 -2.95 7.69
CA LEU A 28 -8.63 -3.49 8.91
C LEU A 28 -9.22 -2.84 10.17
N ASN A 29 -9.43 -1.51 10.15
CA ASN A 29 -10.07 -0.81 11.26
C ASN A 29 -11.54 -1.26 11.45
N GLN A 30 -12.28 -1.50 10.37
CA GLN A 30 -13.64 -2.04 10.44
C GLN A 30 -13.65 -3.44 11.06
N GLN A 31 -12.71 -4.29 10.66
CA GLN A 31 -12.58 -5.65 11.19
C GLN A 31 -12.25 -5.64 12.69
N THR A 32 -11.33 -4.79 13.12
CA THR A 32 -11.05 -4.59 14.55
C THR A 32 -12.31 -4.21 15.32
N ARG A 33 -13.15 -3.33 14.79
CA ARG A 33 -14.42 -2.95 15.43
C ARG A 33 -15.44 -4.10 15.46
N ALA A 34 -15.51 -4.91 14.40
CA ALA A 34 -16.37 -6.09 14.36
C ALA A 34 -15.96 -7.12 15.42
N LEU A 35 -14.65 -7.38 15.56
CA LEU A 35 -14.10 -8.26 16.59
C LEU A 35 -14.45 -7.77 18.00
N TYR A 36 -14.29 -6.48 18.31
CA TYR A 36 -14.69 -5.92 19.61
C TYR A 36 -16.20 -6.05 19.89
N ARG A 37 -17.04 -6.07 18.86
CA ARG A 37 -18.49 -6.28 18.98
C ARG A 37 -18.89 -7.76 19.02
N TYR A 38 -17.93 -8.68 18.90
CA TYR A 38 -18.20 -10.11 18.71
C TYR A 38 -19.11 -10.40 17.50
N ASP A 39 -19.05 -9.55 16.46
CA ASP A 39 -19.84 -9.73 15.24
C ASP A 39 -19.11 -10.65 14.25
N GLY A 40 -19.34 -11.95 14.40
CA GLY A 40 -18.72 -12.98 13.57
C GLY A 40 -19.11 -12.87 12.08
N ALA A 41 -20.36 -12.50 11.79
CA ALA A 41 -20.85 -12.40 10.41
C ALA A 41 -20.19 -11.21 9.68
N GLU A 42 -20.09 -10.06 10.34
CA GLU A 42 -19.37 -8.90 9.79
C GLU A 42 -17.87 -9.19 9.66
N ASN A 43 -17.26 -9.88 10.64
CA ASN A 43 -15.85 -10.26 10.55
C ASN A 43 -15.58 -11.13 9.32
N THR A 44 -16.36 -12.19 9.08
CA THR A 44 -16.19 -13.06 7.89
C THR A 44 -16.35 -12.27 6.60
N ARG A 45 -17.35 -11.39 6.50
CA ARG A 45 -17.52 -10.54 5.31
C ARG A 45 -16.32 -9.61 5.08
N LEU A 46 -15.75 -9.06 6.15
CA LEU A 46 -14.58 -8.19 6.07
C LEU A 46 -13.31 -8.96 5.70
N GLU A 47 -13.18 -10.23 6.07
CA GLU A 47 -12.05 -11.08 5.67
C GLU A 47 -11.94 -11.23 4.15
N ASP A 48 -13.06 -11.46 3.48
CA ASP A 48 -13.06 -11.57 2.02
C ASP A 48 -12.72 -10.22 1.35
N GLN A 49 -13.28 -9.12 1.84
CA GLN A 49 -12.96 -7.78 1.34
C GLN A 49 -11.49 -7.43 1.54
N ILE A 50 -10.91 -7.75 2.71
CA ILE A 50 -9.50 -7.53 3.02
C ILE A 50 -8.62 -8.35 2.08
N ARG A 51 -8.96 -9.62 1.83
CA ARG A 51 -8.20 -10.50 0.92
C ARG A 51 -8.16 -9.94 -0.50
N ASP A 52 -9.29 -9.44 -1.00
CA ASP A 52 -9.36 -8.83 -2.32
C ASP A 52 -8.60 -7.51 -2.38
N GLN A 53 -8.75 -6.67 -1.36
CA GLN A 53 -8.04 -5.40 -1.27
C GLN A 53 -6.51 -5.58 -1.19
N ILE A 54 -6.02 -6.62 -0.49
CA ILE A 54 -4.59 -6.98 -0.46
C ILE A 54 -4.09 -7.32 -1.87
N ARG A 55 -4.85 -8.11 -2.65
CA ARG A 55 -4.47 -8.45 -4.02
C ARG A 55 -4.37 -7.22 -4.91
N ILE A 56 -5.29 -6.27 -4.74
CA ILE A 56 -5.29 -5.00 -5.48
C ILE A 56 -4.06 -4.15 -5.06
N ALA A 57 -3.83 -3.98 -3.77
CA ALA A 57 -2.70 -3.20 -3.25
C ALA A 57 -1.34 -3.76 -3.74
N ILE A 58 -1.18 -5.09 -3.76
CA ILE A 58 0.01 -5.75 -4.31
C ILE A 58 0.19 -5.41 -5.78
N ARG A 59 -0.87 -5.45 -6.59
CA ARG A 59 -0.81 -5.10 -8.02
C ARG A 59 -0.44 -3.63 -8.23
N CYS A 60 -0.99 -2.72 -7.43
CA CYS A 60 -0.65 -1.29 -7.51
C CYS A 60 0.84 -1.05 -7.20
N ARG A 61 1.36 -1.69 -6.15
CA ARG A 61 2.79 -1.65 -5.82
C ARG A 61 3.66 -2.21 -6.95
N GLN A 62 3.32 -3.36 -7.48
CA GLN A 62 4.04 -3.96 -8.61
C GLN A 62 4.02 -3.06 -9.85
N SER A 63 2.88 -2.43 -10.13
CA SER A 63 2.75 -1.46 -11.23
C SER A 63 3.69 -0.27 -11.04
N ARG A 64 3.76 0.30 -9.82
CA ARG A 64 4.70 1.38 -9.50
C ARG A 64 6.15 0.94 -9.68
N GLU A 65 6.51 -0.23 -9.18
CA GLU A 65 7.87 -0.77 -9.32
C GLU A 65 8.27 -0.98 -10.79
N VAL A 66 7.36 -1.46 -11.63
CA VAL A 66 7.59 -1.59 -13.08
C VAL A 66 7.84 -0.23 -13.72
N ILE A 67 6.99 0.78 -13.42
CA ILE A 67 7.15 2.13 -13.97
C ILE A 67 8.48 2.75 -13.53
N LEU A 68 8.87 2.57 -12.26
CA LEU A 68 10.16 3.05 -11.76
C LEU A 68 11.34 2.38 -12.47
N ARG A 69 11.32 1.06 -12.67
CA ARG A 69 12.38 0.34 -13.40
C ARG A 69 12.45 0.77 -14.87
N GLN A 70 11.29 0.93 -15.52
CA GLN A 70 11.21 1.42 -16.89
C GLN A 70 11.81 2.83 -17.00
N THR A 71 11.46 3.71 -16.07
CA THR A 71 12.00 5.08 -16.00
C THR A 71 13.50 5.08 -15.77
N ALA A 72 14.01 4.24 -14.87
CA ALA A 72 15.44 4.11 -14.63
C ALA A 72 16.18 3.66 -15.90
N ALA A 73 15.65 2.66 -16.61
CA ALA A 73 16.22 2.17 -17.87
C ALA A 73 16.21 3.25 -18.97
N ASP A 74 15.12 4.01 -19.11
CA ASP A 74 15.01 5.11 -20.08
C ASP A 74 16.00 6.25 -19.78
N LEU A 75 16.34 6.45 -18.51
CA LEU A 75 17.36 7.39 -18.05
C LEU A 75 18.79 6.82 -18.09
N ALA A 76 18.96 5.58 -18.58
CA ALA A 76 20.23 4.84 -18.56
C ALA A 76 20.85 4.73 -17.15
N LEU A 77 19.99 4.71 -16.13
CA LEU A 77 20.36 4.38 -14.76
C LEU A 77 20.41 2.84 -14.64
N GLY A 78 21.26 2.30 -13.77
CA GLY A 78 21.38 0.85 -13.56
C GLY A 78 20.09 0.18 -13.05
N GLU A 79 20.11 -1.13 -12.84
CA GLU A 79 18.91 -1.85 -12.38
C GLU A 79 18.60 -1.65 -10.87
N ASP A 80 19.61 -1.34 -10.05
CA ASP A 80 19.51 -1.21 -8.59
C ASP A 80 19.50 0.26 -8.12
N VAL A 81 18.72 1.10 -8.81
CA VAL A 81 18.73 2.55 -8.55
C VAL A 81 17.61 2.91 -7.56
N SER A 82 17.94 3.70 -6.54
CA SER A 82 16.94 4.16 -5.57
C SER A 82 15.88 5.04 -6.23
N SER A 83 14.65 5.04 -5.70
CA SER A 83 13.58 5.94 -6.12
C SER A 83 14.06 7.39 -6.14
N GLU A 84 14.71 7.85 -5.08
CA GLU A 84 15.29 9.19 -4.94
C GLU A 84 16.23 9.55 -6.12
N THR A 85 17.08 8.61 -6.53
CA THR A 85 18.01 8.83 -7.64
C THR A 85 17.26 8.97 -8.97
N VAL A 86 16.20 8.18 -9.18
CA VAL A 86 15.31 8.34 -10.34
C VAL A 86 14.59 9.69 -10.28
N LEU A 87 14.12 10.10 -9.10
CA LEU A 87 13.39 11.35 -8.91
C LEU A 87 14.22 12.60 -9.26
N ALA A 88 15.51 12.58 -8.92
CA ALA A 88 16.44 13.69 -9.19
C ALA A 88 16.60 14.03 -10.68
N HIS A 89 16.22 13.12 -11.59
CA HIS A 89 16.30 13.32 -13.04
C HIS A 89 15.03 13.93 -13.65
N PHE A 90 13.94 14.06 -12.88
CA PHE A 90 12.74 14.75 -13.33
C PHE A 90 12.89 16.27 -13.29
N PRO A 91 12.06 17.02 -14.03
CA PRO A 91 12.07 18.48 -13.95
C PRO A 91 11.84 18.97 -12.52
N GLY A 92 12.59 19.99 -12.09
CA GLY A 92 12.57 20.49 -10.71
C GLY A 92 11.20 20.97 -10.22
N TYR A 93 10.26 21.30 -11.11
CA TYR A 93 8.89 21.66 -10.73
C TYR A 93 8.01 20.44 -10.37
N VAL A 94 8.39 19.23 -10.79
CA VAL A 94 7.65 17.98 -10.50
C VAL A 94 8.24 17.25 -9.30
N GLN A 95 9.54 17.37 -9.06
CA GLN A 95 10.25 16.67 -7.98
C GLN A 95 9.56 16.76 -6.61
N PRO A 96 9.11 17.94 -6.12
CA PRO A 96 8.47 18.04 -4.81
C PRO A 96 7.18 17.21 -4.68
N LEU A 97 6.41 17.08 -5.77
CA LEU A 97 5.20 16.27 -5.79
C LEU A 97 5.54 14.78 -5.70
N LEU A 98 6.53 14.32 -6.47
CA LEU A 98 6.94 12.92 -6.50
C LEU A 98 7.57 12.50 -5.17
N GLU A 99 8.42 13.34 -4.59
CA GLU A 99 9.00 13.12 -3.27
C GLU A 99 7.90 12.98 -2.22
N ALA A 100 6.97 13.94 -2.16
CA ALA A 100 5.86 13.89 -1.21
C ALA A 100 5.01 12.62 -1.38
N LEU A 101 4.73 12.19 -2.61
CA LEU A 101 3.98 10.96 -2.88
C LEU A 101 4.75 9.70 -2.47
N CYS A 102 6.06 9.63 -2.74
CA CYS A 102 6.89 8.51 -2.31
C CYS A 102 6.95 8.40 -0.78
N THR A 103 7.21 9.53 -0.09
CA THR A 103 7.22 9.58 1.37
C THR A 103 5.87 9.17 1.96
N GLU A 104 4.75 9.65 1.39
CA GLU A 104 3.42 9.27 1.86
C GLU A 104 3.17 7.76 1.67
N VAL A 105 3.60 7.17 0.55
CA VAL A 105 3.50 5.72 0.30
C VAL A 105 4.28 4.93 1.35
N GLU A 106 5.50 5.36 1.66
CA GLU A 106 6.35 4.72 2.67
C GLU A 106 5.71 4.79 4.06
N CYS A 107 5.30 5.97 4.51
CA CYS A 107 4.61 6.14 5.79
C CYS A 107 3.31 5.32 5.86
N LEU A 108 2.54 5.26 4.77
CA LEU A 108 1.30 4.50 4.73
C LEU A 108 1.55 2.99 4.78
N ASN A 109 2.63 2.51 4.14
CA ASN A 109 3.06 1.12 4.17
C ASN A 109 3.51 0.70 5.58
N GLU A 110 4.29 1.53 6.28
CA GLU A 110 4.66 1.28 7.68
C GLU A 110 3.42 1.16 8.57
N ARG A 111 2.48 2.10 8.42
CA ARG A 111 1.22 2.08 9.15
C ARG A 111 0.37 0.84 8.82
N LEU A 112 0.35 0.43 7.56
CA LEU A 112 -0.38 -0.76 7.12
C LEU A 112 0.19 -2.03 7.75
N VAL A 113 1.52 -2.20 7.77
CA VAL A 113 2.19 -3.34 8.41
C VAL A 113 1.82 -3.43 9.88
N GLU A 114 1.89 -2.32 10.61
CA GLU A 114 1.52 -2.29 12.02
C GLU A 114 0.04 -2.63 12.22
N ARG A 115 -0.85 -2.13 11.35
CA ARG A 115 -2.29 -2.44 11.43
C ARG A 115 -2.61 -3.90 11.12
N LEU A 116 -1.93 -4.51 10.15
CA LEU A 116 -2.07 -5.94 9.86
C LEU A 116 -1.65 -6.78 11.08
N ARG A 117 -0.50 -6.46 11.67
CA ARG A 117 0.01 -7.13 12.87
C ARG A 117 -0.96 -7.03 14.04
N GLN A 118 -1.46 -5.83 14.34
CA GLN A 118 -2.43 -5.62 15.43
C GLN A 118 -3.74 -6.37 15.18
N ASN A 119 -4.22 -6.36 13.94
CA ASN A 119 -5.46 -7.05 13.59
C ASN A 119 -5.29 -8.58 13.73
N GLN A 120 -4.15 -9.13 13.30
CA GLN A 120 -3.82 -10.54 13.49
C GLN A 120 -3.77 -10.93 14.97
N GLN A 121 -3.08 -10.15 15.81
CA GLN A 121 -3.00 -10.39 17.25
C GLN A 121 -4.39 -10.40 17.91
N LEU A 122 -5.26 -9.46 17.53
CA LEU A 122 -6.62 -9.39 18.05
C LEU A 122 -7.45 -10.61 17.65
N LYS A 123 -7.29 -11.10 16.42
CA LYS A 123 -7.95 -12.33 15.96
C LYS A 123 -7.50 -13.55 16.75
N GLU A 124 -6.19 -13.71 16.96
CA GLU A 124 -5.63 -14.82 17.74
C GLU A 124 -6.18 -14.81 19.17
N HIS A 125 -6.28 -13.63 19.79
CA HIS A 125 -6.90 -13.47 21.10
C HIS A 125 -8.39 -13.89 21.10
N PHE A 126 -9.16 -13.38 20.14
CA PHE A 126 -10.59 -13.69 20.00
C PHE A 126 -10.86 -15.19 19.80
N LEU A 127 -10.06 -15.86 18.97
CA LEU A 127 -10.14 -17.30 18.76
C LEU A 127 -9.83 -18.08 20.05
N THR A 128 -8.90 -17.57 20.87
CA THR A 128 -8.54 -18.20 22.15
C THR A 128 -9.62 -18.02 23.22
N GLU A 129 -10.30 -16.86 23.26
CA GLU A 129 -11.40 -16.61 24.20
C GLU A 129 -12.69 -17.36 23.88
N ILE A 130 -12.95 -17.62 22.59
CA ILE A 130 -14.15 -18.34 22.13
C ILE A 130 -13.92 -19.85 22.06
N ALA A 131 -12.67 -20.31 22.02
CA ALA A 131 -12.37 -21.73 22.15
C ALA A 131 -12.89 -22.23 23.51
N PRO A 132 -13.80 -23.24 23.53
CA PRO A 132 -14.32 -23.76 24.79
C PRO A 132 -13.13 -24.29 25.59
N ARG A 133 -12.93 -23.76 26.80
CA ARG A 133 -12.05 -24.36 27.80
C ARG A 133 -12.57 -25.78 28.04
N SER A 134 -11.90 -26.74 27.42
CA SER A 134 -12.17 -28.18 27.59
C SER A 134 -11.78 -28.61 29.00
#